data_AF-A0A4Q5Z598-F1
#
_entry.id   AF-A0A4Q5Z598-F1
#
_cell.length_a   1.000
_cell.length_b   1.000
_cell.length_c   1.000
_cell.angle_alpha   90.00
_cell.angle_beta   90.00
_cell.angle_gamma   90.00
#
_symmetry.space_group_name_H-M   'P 1'
#
loop_
_entity.id
_entity.type
_entity.pdbx_description
1 polymer ?
#
loop_
_entity_poly.entity_id
_entity_poly.type
_entity_poly.pdbx_seq_one_letter_code
_entity_poly.pdbx_strand_id
1 'polypeptide(L)'
;MFLQLTNPSGQMVHGSSVQRGYERQIITTSFSGVATESPQVQFSMPSGAASATLATLQGGKNILPYAVFTTTQYGEQGLIVLSTVRLEEVIVIKTEDVNGSSHVTLRASRIGTTYYQYDLKKGIRAASGKTGFDFGSGKSWTAF
;
A
#
# COMPACT_ATOMS: atom_id res chain seq x y z
N MET A 1 1.44 8.49 4.94
CA MET A 1 1.54 7.38 3.98
C MET A 1 0.20 7.25 3.28
N PHE A 2 0.22 6.95 1.99
CA PHE A 2 -0.97 6.87 1.15
C PHE A 2 -1.08 5.49 0.54
N LEU A 3 -2.29 4.95 0.47
CA LEU A 3 -2.59 3.69 -0.15
C LEU A 3 -3.48 3.92 -1.37
N GLN A 4 -2.98 3.54 -2.54
CA GLN A 4 -3.78 3.33 -3.72
C GLN A 4 -4.14 1.85 -3.81
N LEU A 5 -5.44 1.56 -3.83
CA LEU A 5 -5.95 0.21 -3.92
C LEU A 5 -6.95 0.12 -5.07
N THR A 6 -6.84 -0.93 -5.87
CA THR A 6 -7.76 -1.16 -6.99
C THR A 6 -8.68 -2.33 -6.63
N ASN A 7 -9.99 -2.15 -6.81
CA ASN A 7 -10.98 -3.19 -6.58
C ASN A 7 -10.98 -4.23 -7.73
N PRO A 8 -11.75 -5.32 -7.64
CA PRO A 8 -11.82 -6.33 -8.70
C PRO A 8 -12.34 -5.81 -10.05
N SER A 9 -13.10 -4.70 -10.08
CA SER A 9 -13.58 -4.08 -11.33
C SER A 9 -12.55 -3.15 -11.97
N GLY A 10 -11.33 -3.06 -11.43
CA GLY A 10 -10.28 -2.19 -11.94
C GLY A 10 -10.42 -0.72 -11.53
N GLN A 11 -11.37 -0.40 -10.64
CA GLN A 11 -11.60 0.95 -10.13
C GLN A 11 -10.83 1.17 -8.83
N MET A 12 -10.35 2.40 -8.62
CA MET A 12 -9.70 2.76 -7.36
C MET A 12 -10.70 2.78 -6.21
N VAL A 13 -10.35 2.16 -5.08
CA VAL A 13 -11.07 2.33 -3.82
C VAL A 13 -10.78 3.73 -3.29
N HIS A 14 -11.79 4.59 -3.27
CA HIS A 14 -11.64 5.97 -2.84
C HIS A 14 -11.46 6.08 -1.32
N GLY A 15 -10.35 6.69 -0.92
CA GLY A 15 -10.10 7.17 0.43
C GLY A 15 -10.41 8.67 0.59
N SER A 16 -10.00 9.21 1.73
CA SER A 16 -10.29 10.58 2.17
C SER A 16 -9.15 11.58 1.95
N SER A 17 -8.04 11.18 1.34
CA SER A 17 -6.91 12.07 1.13
C SER A 17 -7.27 13.27 0.24
N VAL A 18 -6.93 14.45 0.72
CA VAL A 18 -6.99 15.74 -0.02
C VAL A 18 -5.60 16.25 -0.38
N GLN A 19 -4.56 15.46 -0.10
CA GLN A 19 -3.18 15.84 -0.33
C GLN A 19 -2.89 15.90 -1.84
N ARG A 20 -2.29 17.00 -2.30
CA ARG A 20 -1.89 17.16 -3.70
C ARG A 20 -0.99 16.01 -4.15
N GLY A 21 -1.36 15.34 -5.25
CA GLY A 21 -0.65 14.18 -5.80
C GLY A 21 -1.06 12.83 -5.21
N TYR A 22 -1.91 12.83 -4.17
CA TYR A 22 -2.44 11.64 -3.50
C TYR A 22 -3.95 11.79 -3.23
N GLU A 23 -4.65 12.59 -4.01
CA GLU A 23 -6.07 12.85 -3.84
C GLU A 23 -6.87 11.56 -3.98
N ARG A 24 -7.89 11.40 -3.14
CA ARG A 24 -8.77 10.22 -3.08
C ARG A 24 -8.06 8.90 -2.76
N GLN A 25 -6.78 8.91 -2.42
CA GLN A 25 -6.12 7.73 -1.86
C GLN A 25 -6.52 7.55 -0.39
N ILE A 26 -6.32 6.33 0.10
CA ILE A 26 -6.53 5.98 1.50
C ILE A 26 -5.37 6.53 2.32
N ILE A 27 -5.65 7.27 3.38
CA ILE A 27 -4.63 7.68 4.35
C ILE A 27 -4.41 6.52 5.31
N THR A 28 -3.17 6.04 5.39
CA THR A 28 -2.79 4.95 6.32
C THR A 28 -1.97 5.52 7.48
N THR A 29 -2.32 5.15 8.70
CA THR A 29 -1.69 5.60 9.96
C THR A 29 -0.58 4.66 10.43
N SER A 30 -0.66 3.37 10.09
CA SER A 30 0.43 2.40 10.30
C SER A 30 0.50 1.41 9.15
N PHE A 31 1.66 0.79 8.96
CA PHE A 31 1.88 -0.31 8.02
C PHE A 31 2.96 -1.23 8.56
N SER A 32 2.75 -2.54 8.43
CA SER A 32 3.69 -3.60 8.79
C SER A 32 3.55 -4.79 7.82
N GLY A 33 4.57 -5.65 7.79
CA GLY A 33 4.57 -6.85 6.94
C GLY A 33 5.45 -6.77 5.69
N VAL A 34 6.42 -5.85 5.65
CA VAL A 34 7.50 -5.89 4.65
C VAL A 34 8.55 -6.89 5.08
N ALA A 35 8.31 -8.18 4.80
CA ALA A 35 9.31 -9.23 4.99
C ALA A 35 9.26 -10.23 3.82
N THR A 36 10.43 -10.68 3.39
CA THR A 36 10.66 -11.75 2.40
C THR A 36 9.96 -13.07 2.72
N GLU A 37 9.44 -13.22 3.94
CA GLU A 37 8.96 -14.50 4.49
C GLU A 37 7.45 -14.53 4.79
N SER A 38 6.73 -13.41 4.62
CA SER A 38 5.29 -13.37 4.88
C SER A 38 4.52 -12.77 3.69
N PRO A 39 3.52 -13.46 3.13
CA PRO A 39 2.64 -12.90 2.11
C PRO A 39 1.61 -11.93 2.70
N GLN A 40 1.63 -11.69 4.01
CA GLN A 40 0.66 -10.85 4.70
C GLN A 40 1.24 -9.49 5.09
N VAL A 41 0.46 -8.44 4.82
CA VAL A 41 0.71 -7.09 5.33
C VAL A 41 -0.46 -6.64 6.19
N GLN A 42 -0.18 -5.77 7.15
CA GLN A 42 -1.19 -5.18 8.01
C GLN A 42 -1.04 -3.67 7.98
N PHE A 43 -2.15 -2.96 7.99
CA PHE A 43 -2.14 -1.51 8.06
C PHE A 43 -3.34 -1.00 8.84
N SER A 44 -3.22 0.24 9.32
CA SER A 44 -4.32 0.95 9.97
C SER A 44 -4.68 2.19 9.18
N MET A 45 -5.94 2.59 9.20
CA MET A 45 -6.46 3.80 8.57
C MET A 45 -7.65 4.35 9.38
N PRO A 46 -8.03 5.62 9.21
CA PRO A 46 -9.29 6.12 9.78
C PRO A 46 -10.49 5.31 9.26
N SER A 47 -11.42 4.96 10.13
CA SER A 47 -12.66 4.29 9.71
C SER A 47 -13.52 5.19 8.83
N GLY A 48 -14.22 4.61 7.85
CA GLY A 48 -15.07 5.37 6.93
C GLY A 48 -15.46 4.58 5.68
N ALA A 49 -15.74 5.28 4.58
CA ALA A 49 -16.20 4.67 3.34
C ALA A 49 -15.19 3.62 2.77
N ALA A 50 -13.90 3.89 2.90
CA ALA A 50 -12.86 2.96 2.48
C ALA A 50 -12.84 1.67 3.32
N SER A 51 -13.01 1.76 4.66
CA SER A 51 -13.04 0.56 5.51
C SER A 51 -14.28 -0.27 5.27
N ALA A 52 -15.44 0.39 5.10
CA ALA A 52 -16.66 -0.28 4.70
C ALA A 52 -16.49 -1.02 3.37
N THR A 53 -15.87 -0.39 2.37
CA THR A 53 -15.59 -1.03 1.07
C THR A 53 -14.69 -2.25 1.25
N LEU A 54 -13.59 -2.13 2.01
CA LEU A 54 -12.68 -3.25 2.28
C LEU A 54 -13.37 -4.39 3.02
N ALA A 55 -14.25 -4.09 3.98
CA ALA A 55 -15.03 -5.09 4.69
C ALA A 55 -15.95 -5.86 3.72
N THR A 56 -16.54 -5.22 2.71
CA THR A 56 -17.32 -5.94 1.68
C THR A 56 -16.46 -6.85 0.79
N LEU A 57 -15.16 -6.55 0.65
CA LEU A 57 -14.21 -7.34 -0.12
C LEU A 57 -13.57 -8.47 0.69
N GLN A 58 -13.81 -8.52 2.01
CA GLN A 58 -13.28 -9.54 2.92
C GLN A 58 -13.74 -10.95 2.55
N GLY A 59 -12.88 -11.94 2.85
CA GLY A 59 -13.23 -13.36 2.73
C GLY A 59 -12.64 -14.05 1.50
N GLY A 60 -11.68 -13.43 0.83
CA GLY A 60 -10.82 -14.09 -0.17
C GLY A 60 -11.47 -14.43 -1.52
N LYS A 61 -12.74 -14.09 -1.73
CA LYS A 61 -13.45 -14.29 -3.01
C LYS A 61 -13.10 -13.22 -4.06
N ASN A 62 -12.69 -12.05 -3.59
CA ASN A 62 -12.35 -10.91 -4.41
C ASN A 62 -10.83 -10.79 -4.47
N ILE A 63 -10.26 -10.91 -5.67
CA ILE A 63 -8.85 -10.65 -5.92
C ILE A 63 -8.73 -9.23 -6.43
N LEU A 64 -7.99 -8.42 -5.68
CA LEU A 64 -7.66 -7.05 -6.00
C LEU A 64 -6.36 -7.09 -6.84
N PRO A 65 -6.34 -6.49 -8.04
CA PRO A 65 -5.23 -6.69 -8.97
C PRO A 65 -3.90 -6.18 -8.41
N TYR A 66 -3.90 -5.02 -7.75
CA TYR A 66 -2.73 -4.52 -7.04
C TYR A 66 -3.08 -3.49 -5.96
N ALA A 67 -2.14 -3.29 -5.05
CA ALA A 67 -2.14 -2.23 -4.05
C ALA A 67 -0.76 -1.54 -4.01
N VAL A 68 -0.72 -0.23 -3.81
CA VAL A 68 0.53 0.53 -3.66
C VAL A 68 0.47 1.39 -2.40
N PHE A 69 1.33 1.08 -1.43
CA PHE A 69 1.60 1.94 -0.29
C PHE A 69 2.74 2.88 -0.64
N THR A 70 2.53 4.18 -0.45
CA THR A 70 3.54 5.22 -0.69
C THR A 70 3.88 5.91 0.62
N THR A 71 5.10 5.72 1.07
CA THR A 71 5.66 6.41 2.23
C THR A 71 6.24 7.74 1.76
N THR A 72 5.80 8.83 2.37
CA THR A 72 6.23 10.18 2.04
C THR A 72 6.70 10.91 3.30
N GLN A 73 7.56 11.90 3.12
CA GLN A 73 7.90 12.89 4.13
C GLN A 73 7.82 14.30 3.55
N TYR A 74 7.70 15.32 4.40
CA TYR A 74 7.80 16.71 3.95
C TYR A 74 9.28 17.07 3.76
N GLY A 75 9.63 17.53 2.55
CA GLY A 75 10.88 18.22 2.25
C GLY A 75 10.62 19.71 2.01
N GLU A 76 11.67 20.46 1.65
CA GLU A 76 11.62 21.92 1.47
C GLU A 76 10.62 22.39 0.40
N GLN A 77 10.37 21.58 -0.63
CA GLN A 77 9.48 21.90 -1.76
C GLN A 77 8.14 21.15 -1.74
N GLY A 78 7.84 20.42 -0.65
CA GLY A 78 6.62 19.63 -0.52
C GLY A 78 6.89 18.16 -0.19
N LEU A 79 5.90 17.29 -0.46
CA LEU A 79 6.04 15.87 -0.17
C LEU A 79 7.05 15.20 -1.10
N ILE A 80 7.91 14.38 -0.51
CA ILE A 80 8.90 13.57 -1.21
C ILE A 80 8.63 12.10 -0.89
N VAL A 81 8.79 11.24 -1.90
CA VAL A 81 8.59 9.80 -1.77
C VAL A 81 9.85 9.16 -1.20
N LEU A 82 9.68 8.40 -0.11
CA LEU A 82 10.74 7.64 0.53
C LEU A 82 10.77 6.20 0.03
N SER A 83 9.60 5.59 -0.06
CA SER A 83 9.45 4.22 -0.52
C SER A 83 8.06 3.95 -1.08
N THR A 84 7.98 2.94 -1.92
CA THR A 84 6.71 2.38 -2.40
C THR A 84 6.71 0.87 -2.16
N VAL A 85 5.66 0.35 -1.53
CA VAL A 85 5.40 -1.09 -1.43
C VAL A 85 4.28 -1.44 -2.39
N ARG A 86 4.58 -2.26 -3.39
CA ARG A 86 3.64 -2.77 -4.38
C ARG A 86 3.27 -4.21 -4.03
N LEU A 87 1.97 -4.47 -4.04
CA LEU A 87 1.38 -5.78 -3.85
C LEU A 87 0.63 -6.18 -5.11
N GLU A 88 0.70 -7.44 -5.52
CA GLU A 88 -0.11 -7.99 -6.63
C GLU A 88 -0.94 -9.19 -6.16
N GLU A 89 -2.11 -9.35 -6.79
CA GLU A 89 -3.09 -10.40 -6.47
C GLU A 89 -3.46 -10.39 -4.98
N VAL A 90 -3.97 -9.25 -4.55
CA VAL A 90 -4.24 -8.96 -3.15
C VAL A 90 -5.61 -9.50 -2.76
N ILE A 91 -5.71 -10.08 -1.57
CA ILE A 91 -6.98 -10.42 -0.94
C ILE A 91 -7.09 -9.75 0.43
N VAL A 92 -8.30 -9.30 0.76
CA VAL A 92 -8.61 -8.79 2.10
C VAL A 92 -8.91 -9.97 3.01
N ILE A 93 -8.02 -10.21 3.99
CA ILE A 93 -8.16 -11.29 4.98
C ILE A 93 -9.10 -10.87 6.10
N LYS A 94 -8.86 -9.68 6.65
CA LYS A 94 -9.59 -9.17 7.81
C LYS A 94 -9.67 -7.65 7.75
N THR A 95 -10.83 -7.12 8.11
CA THR A 95 -11.05 -5.70 8.43
C THR A 95 -11.72 -5.65 9.80
N GLU A 96 -11.20 -4.81 10.69
CA GLU A 96 -11.71 -4.64 12.05
C GLU A 96 -11.69 -3.18 12.45
N ASP A 97 -12.85 -2.64 12.79
CA ASP A 97 -13.02 -1.24 13.19
C ASP A 97 -13.00 -1.15 14.73
N VAL A 98 -12.05 -0.39 15.27
CA VAL A 98 -11.85 -0.18 16.71
C VAL A 98 -11.64 1.31 16.97
N ASN A 99 -12.51 1.92 17.77
CA ASN A 99 -12.38 3.31 18.22
C ASN A 99 -12.13 4.34 17.10
N GLY A 100 -12.79 4.17 15.94
CA GLY A 100 -12.63 5.07 14.78
C GLY A 100 -11.38 4.83 13.93
N SER A 101 -10.62 3.78 14.23
CA SER A 101 -9.53 3.26 13.40
C SER A 101 -9.90 1.90 12.84
N SER A 102 -9.62 1.66 11.57
CA SER A 102 -9.79 0.38 10.90
C SER A 102 -8.44 -0.30 10.74
N HIS A 103 -8.34 -1.53 11.24
CA HIS A 103 -7.19 -2.41 11.08
C HIS A 103 -7.47 -3.42 9.99
N VAL A 104 -6.62 -3.46 8.97
CA VAL A 104 -6.80 -4.28 7.78
C VAL A 104 -5.60 -5.20 7.60
N THR A 105 -5.89 -6.49 7.40
CA THR A 105 -4.91 -7.50 7.01
C THR A 105 -5.14 -7.87 5.56
N LEU A 106 -4.10 -7.72 4.75
CA LEU A 106 -4.07 -8.15 3.35
C LEU A 106 -3.14 -9.36 3.19
N ARG A 107 -3.42 -10.20 2.20
CA ARG A 107 -2.48 -11.20 1.69
C ARG A 107 -2.25 -10.96 0.21
N ALA A 108 -1.01 -11.04 -0.26
CA ALA A 108 -0.64 -10.84 -1.65
C ALA A 108 0.19 -12.01 -2.18
N SER A 109 0.08 -12.31 -3.48
CA SER A 109 0.95 -13.30 -4.13
C SER A 109 2.37 -12.75 -4.36
N ARG A 110 2.49 -11.44 -4.54
CA ARG A 110 3.78 -10.76 -4.73
C ARG A 110 3.85 -9.49 -3.90
N ILE A 111 5.03 -9.24 -3.33
CA ILE A 111 5.32 -8.05 -2.54
C ILE A 111 6.67 -7.50 -3.00
N GLY A 112 6.70 -6.23 -3.38
CA GLY A 112 7.89 -5.54 -3.86
C GLY A 112 8.02 -4.18 -3.21
N THR A 113 9.21 -3.84 -2.72
CA THR A 113 9.52 -2.55 -2.12
C THR A 113 10.59 -1.84 -2.96
N THR A 114 10.31 -0.60 -3.36
CA THR A 114 11.30 0.31 -3.94
C THR A 114 11.60 1.40 -2.94
N TYR A 115 12.88 1.66 -2.70
CA TYR A 115 13.38 2.77 -1.88
C TYR A 115 13.93 3.86 -2.78
N TYR A 116 13.74 5.11 -2.37
CA TYR A 116 14.18 6.28 -3.14
C TYR A 116 15.15 7.11 -2.30
N GLN A 117 16.20 7.62 -2.96
CA GLN A 117 17.08 8.62 -2.39
C GLN A 117 16.70 10.00 -2.90
N TYR A 118 16.58 10.92 -1.96
CA TYR A 118 16.25 12.31 -2.24
C TYR A 118 17.46 13.21 -1.99
N ASP A 119 17.79 14.06 -2.95
CA ASP A 119 18.74 15.16 -2.75
C ASP A 119 17.94 16.44 -2.54
N LEU A 120 18.04 17.00 -1.33
CA LEU A 120 17.34 18.21 -0.91
C LEU A 120 17.57 19.40 -1.86
N LYS A 121 18.68 19.42 -2.62
CA LYS A 121 19.01 20.52 -3.55
C LYS A 121 18.56 20.30 -5.00
N LYS A 122 18.25 19.07 -5.41
CA LYS A 122 18.03 18.71 -6.84
C LYS A 122 16.75 17.91 -7.12
N GLY A 123 16.00 17.50 -6.09
CA GLY A 123 14.83 16.64 -6.25
C GLY A 123 15.15 15.15 -6.10
N ILE A 124 14.23 14.29 -6.55
CA ILE A 124 14.42 12.82 -6.56
C ILE A 124 15.63 12.50 -7.45
N ARG A 125 16.63 11.78 -6.93
CA ARG A 125 17.82 11.41 -7.72
C ARG A 125 17.70 10.06 -8.41
N ALA A 126 17.17 9.02 -7.75
CA ALA A 126 16.96 7.68 -8.31
C ALA A 126 16.33 6.73 -7.27
N ALA A 127 15.85 5.56 -7.73
CA ALA A 127 15.64 4.42 -6.86
C ALA A 127 16.98 3.96 -6.27
N SER A 128 17.08 3.88 -4.96
CA SER A 128 18.30 3.51 -4.24
C SER A 128 18.39 2.01 -3.92
N GLY A 129 17.26 1.30 -4.03
CA GLY A 129 17.20 -0.14 -3.82
C GLY A 129 15.82 -0.70 -4.14
N LYS A 130 15.79 -1.95 -4.56
CA LYS A 130 14.56 -2.72 -4.79
C LYS A 130 14.72 -4.10 -4.15
N THR A 131 13.67 -4.56 -3.48
CA THR A 131 13.58 -5.93 -2.97
C THR A 131 12.16 -6.43 -3.17
N GLY A 132 11.99 -7.68 -3.58
CA GLY A 132 10.67 -8.25 -3.76
C GLY A 132 10.69 -9.76 -3.75
N PHE A 133 9.52 -10.34 -3.49
CA PHE A 133 9.32 -11.77 -3.40
C PHE A 133 8.00 -12.17 -4.06
N ASP A 134 8.05 -13.26 -4.83
CA ASP A 134 6.90 -13.95 -5.42
C ASP A 134 6.66 -15.23 -4.61
N PHE A 135 5.57 -15.27 -3.86
CA PHE A 135 5.21 -16.38 -2.98
C PHE A 135 4.65 -17.58 -3.74
N GLY A 136 4.19 -17.41 -4.98
CA GLY A 136 3.74 -18.52 -5.83
C GLY A 136 4.91 -19.32 -6.40
N SER A 137 6.00 -18.65 -6.78
CA SER A 137 7.22 -19.28 -7.31
C SER A 137 8.31 -19.52 -6.25
N GLY A 138 8.20 -18.91 -5.07
CA GLY A 138 9.20 -18.98 -4.00
C GLY A 138 10.51 -18.27 -4.34
N LYS A 139 10.47 -17.25 -5.22
CA LYS A 139 11.67 -16.59 -5.76
C LYS A 139 11.64 -15.09 -5.52
N SER A 140 12.82 -14.47 -5.62
CA SER A 140 12.93 -13.02 -5.69
C SER A 140 12.12 -12.51 -6.88
N TRP A 141 11.31 -11.49 -6.63
CA TRP A 141 10.57 -10.75 -7.63
C TRP A 141 11.26 -9.42 -7.87
N THR A 142 11.60 -9.09 -9.12
CA THR A 142 12.34 -7.87 -9.48
C THR A 142 11.63 -7.00 -10.51
N ALA A 143 10.57 -7.53 -11.15
CA ALA A 143 9.83 -6.88 -12.21
C ALA A 143 8.61 -6.11 -11.64
N PHE A 144 8.87 -4.98 -10.96
CA PHE A 144 7.85 -4.14 -10.33
C PHE A 144 8.19 -2.66 -10.26
#